data_AF-W7C5T9-F1
#
_entry.id   AF-W7C5T9-F1
#
_cell.length_a   1.000
_cell.length_b   1.000
_cell.length_c   1.000
_cell.angle_alpha   90.00
_cell.angle_beta   90.00
_cell.angle_gamma   90.00
#
_symmetry.space_group_name_H-M   'P 1'
#
loop_
_entity.id
_entity.type
_entity.pdbx_description
1 polymer ?
#
loop_
_entity_poly.entity_id
_entity_poly.type
_entity_poly.pdbx_seq_one_letter_code
_entity_poly.pdbx_strand_id
1 'polypeptide(L)'
;MLDWKGVVLREEALRRAMLASDVSSLDRLLADDFVFVDHFGRKVTKQDDLEAHRQKVFQLHQLDIVAQDKRVVGGNVVTVSEVVLAGVADGESFTDRLVYTRIWRKDAENGWQVTSGQCTRIQ
;
A
#
# COMPACT_ATOMS: atom_id res chain seq x y z
N MET A 1 23.13 -0.92 9.55
CA MET A 1 22.07 -1.88 9.94
C MET A 1 20.80 -1.49 9.19
N LEU A 2 20.20 -2.39 8.41
CA LEU A 2 18.99 -2.06 7.66
C LEU A 2 17.82 -1.79 8.63
N ASP A 3 17.15 -0.67 8.43
CA ASP A 3 16.12 -0.15 9.31
C ASP A 3 14.73 -0.71 8.95
N TRP A 4 14.51 -1.99 9.23
CA TRP A 4 13.20 -2.63 9.07
C TRP A 4 12.15 -2.04 10.01
N LYS A 5 12.57 -1.44 11.13
CA LYS A 5 11.68 -0.73 12.07
C LYS A 5 11.07 0.50 11.42
N GLY A 6 11.86 1.28 10.67
CA GLY A 6 11.38 2.39 9.87
C GLY A 6 10.33 1.97 8.83
N VAL A 7 10.50 0.80 8.21
CA VAL A 7 9.51 0.26 7.27
C VAL A 7 8.22 -0.17 7.97
N VAL A 8 8.28 -0.78 9.17
CA VAL A 8 7.08 -1.10 9.95
C VAL A 8 6.26 0.16 10.28
N LEU A 9 6.93 1.23 10.70
CA LEU A 9 6.26 2.50 10.98
C LEU A 9 5.61 3.09 9.73
N ARG A 10 6.24 2.91 8.57
CA ARG A 10 5.74 3.42 7.28
C ARG A 10 4.63 2.58 6.69
N GLU A 11 4.63 1.26 6.88
CA GLU A 11 3.48 0.38 6.57
C GLU A 11 2.24 0.80 7.38
N GLU A 12 2.41 1.05 8.68
CA GLU A 12 1.31 1.50 9.52
C GLU A 12 0.83 2.92 9.16
N ALA A 13 1.75 3.83 8.80
CA ALA A 13 1.38 5.14 8.26
C ALA A 13 0.60 5.04 6.93
N LEU A 14 1.04 4.15 6.03
CA LEU A 14 0.37 3.88 4.75
C LEU A 14 -1.03 3.33 4.98
N ARG A 15 -1.18 2.33 5.85
CA ARG A 15 -2.48 1.77 6.24
C ARG A 15 -3.44 2.86 6.72
N ARG A 16 -3.01 3.74 7.63
CA ARG A 16 -3.86 4.83 8.13
C ARG A 16 -4.23 5.83 7.03
N ALA A 17 -3.27 6.17 6.17
CA ALA A 17 -3.51 7.08 5.05
C ALA A 17 -4.52 6.49 4.05
N MET A 18 -4.42 5.18 3.74
CA MET A 18 -5.39 4.48 2.90
C MET A 18 -6.80 4.48 3.51
N LEU A 19 -6.93 4.17 4.80
CA LEU A 19 -8.22 4.16 5.52
C LEU A 19 -8.86 5.55 5.57
N ALA A 20 -8.06 6.60 5.79
CA ALA A 20 -8.54 7.98 5.82
C ALA A 20 -8.73 8.61 4.43
N SER A 21 -8.29 7.93 3.36
CA SER A 21 -8.07 8.53 2.04
C SER A 21 -7.27 9.85 2.12
N ASP A 22 -6.25 9.88 2.97
CA ASP A 22 -5.36 11.04 3.14
C ASP A 22 -4.34 11.10 2.00
N VAL A 23 -4.78 11.73 0.90
CA VAL A 23 -4.00 11.93 -0.32
C VAL A 23 -2.64 12.58 -0.05
N SER A 24 -2.55 13.52 0.91
CA SER A 24 -1.28 14.21 1.19
C SER A 24 -0.26 13.29 1.87
N SER A 25 -0.73 12.40 2.76
CA SER A 25 0.15 11.40 3.38
C SER A 25 0.51 10.28 2.41
N LEU A 26 -0.42 9.85 1.56
CA LEU A 26 -0.15 8.89 0.50
C LEU A 26 0.92 9.41 -0.47
N ASP A 27 0.81 10.67 -0.90
CA ASP A 27 1.77 11.29 -1.83
C ASP A 27 3.21 11.26 -1.28
N ARG A 28 3.40 11.44 0.03
CA ARG A 28 4.71 11.34 0.68
C ARG A 28 5.21 9.90 0.84
N LEU A 29 4.31 8.92 0.93
CA LEU A 29 4.64 7.51 1.16
C LEU A 29 4.87 6.74 -0.14
N LEU A 30 4.39 7.23 -1.27
CA LEU A 30 4.58 6.65 -2.59
C LEU A 30 5.70 7.39 -3.33
N ALA A 31 6.66 6.64 -3.87
CA ALA A 31 7.74 7.22 -4.69
C ALA A 31 7.19 7.75 -6.01
N ASP A 32 7.87 8.71 -6.63
CA ASP A 32 7.38 9.32 -7.89
C ASP A 32 7.32 8.34 -9.06
N ASP A 33 8.18 7.32 -9.04
CA ASP A 33 8.20 6.20 -10.00
C ASP A 33 7.28 5.04 -9.59
N PHE A 34 6.35 5.25 -8.64
CA PHE A 34 5.49 4.20 -8.11
C PHE A 34 4.60 3.56 -9.17
N VAL A 35 4.62 2.22 -9.19
CA VAL A 35 3.70 1.39 -9.98
C VAL A 35 3.15 0.27 -9.12
N PHE A 36 1.82 0.21 -9.04
CA PHE A 36 1.08 -0.85 -8.37
C PHE A 36 0.38 -1.77 -9.38
N VAL A 37 0.29 -3.06 -9.09
CA VAL A 37 -0.54 -4.00 -9.84
C VAL A 37 -1.73 -4.39 -8.97
N ASP A 38 -2.94 -4.01 -9.40
CA ASP A 38 -4.15 -4.35 -8.66
C ASP A 38 -4.53 -5.83 -8.78
N HIS A 39 -5.58 -6.23 -8.07
CA HIS A 39 -6.09 -7.60 -8.06
C HIS A 39 -6.72 -8.05 -9.39
N PHE A 40 -6.88 -7.14 -10.36
CA PHE A 40 -7.27 -7.44 -11.74
C PHE A 40 -6.07 -7.49 -12.70
N GLY A 41 -4.84 -7.32 -12.20
CA GLY A 41 -3.62 -7.28 -13.02
C GLY A 41 -3.39 -5.95 -13.73
N ARG A 42 -4.12 -4.89 -13.38
CA ARG A 42 -3.96 -3.56 -14.00
C ARG A 42 -2.82 -2.81 -13.33
N LYS A 43 -2.03 -2.10 -14.14
CA LYS A 43 -0.98 -1.20 -13.64
C LYS A 43 -1.59 0.15 -13.27
N VAL A 44 -1.33 0.59 -12.04
CA VAL A 44 -1.81 1.84 -11.46
C VAL A 44 -0.59 2.70 -11.12
N THR A 45 -0.55 3.92 -11.65
CA THR A 45 0.52 4.87 -11.34
C THR A 45 0.26 5.58 -10.01
N LYS A 46 1.25 6.32 -9.48
CA LYS A 46 1.06 7.18 -8.31
C LYS A 46 -0.12 8.14 -8.48
N GLN A 47 -0.22 8.79 -9.63
CA GLN A 47 -1.27 9.77 -9.88
C GLN A 47 -2.65 9.11 -9.95
N ASP A 48 -2.75 7.93 -10.56
CA ASP A 48 -4.01 7.19 -10.62
C ASP A 48 -4.48 6.75 -9.21
N ASP A 49 -3.56 6.25 -8.38
CA ASP A 49 -3.85 5.83 -7.01
C ASP A 49 -4.32 7.01 -6.14
N LEU A 50 -3.59 8.13 -6.20
CA LEU A 50 -3.93 9.35 -5.47
C LEU A 50 -5.27 9.94 -5.94
N GLU A 51 -5.55 9.92 -7.24
CA GLU A 51 -6.82 10.38 -7.79
C GLU A 51 -7.99 9.48 -7.38
N ALA A 52 -7.80 8.15 -7.36
CA ALA A 52 -8.82 7.22 -6.89
C ALA A 52 -9.20 7.48 -5.42
N HIS A 53 -8.22 7.78 -4.57
CA HIS A 53 -8.46 8.21 -3.19
C HIS A 53 -9.12 9.60 -3.11
N ARG A 54 -8.69 10.57 -3.94
CA ARG A 54 -9.27 11.92 -3.98
C ARG A 54 -10.74 11.91 -4.38
N GLN A 55 -11.08 11.12 -5.38
CA GLN A 55 -12.45 10.94 -5.88
C GLN A 55 -13.27 9.95 -5.04
N LYS A 56 -12.63 9.27 -4.07
CA LYS A 56 -13.26 8.25 -3.23
C LYS A 56 -13.93 7.14 -4.06
N VAL A 57 -13.30 6.76 -5.17
CA VAL A 57 -13.77 5.67 -6.06
C VAL A 57 -13.97 4.39 -5.24
N PHE A 58 -13.09 4.17 -4.27
CA PHE A 58 -13.26 3.20 -3.21
C PHE A 58 -12.96 3.87 -1.86
N GLN A 59 -13.62 3.40 -0.81
CA GLN A 59 -13.38 3.83 0.56
C GLN A 59 -13.22 2.61 1.45
N LEU A 60 -12.06 2.50 2.11
CA LEU A 60 -11.79 1.43 3.04
C LEU A 60 -12.28 1.82 4.44
N HIS A 61 -13.05 0.94 5.07
CA HIS A 61 -13.44 1.09 6.48
C HIS A 61 -12.63 0.14 7.39
N GLN A 62 -12.10 -0.93 6.80
CA GLN A 62 -11.26 -1.90 7.48
C GLN A 62 -10.09 -2.30 6.58
N LEU A 63 -8.92 -2.44 7.19
CA LEU A 63 -7.73 -3.02 6.58
C LEU A 63 -6.92 -3.58 7.74
N ASP A 64 -6.95 -4.89 7.97
CA ASP A 64 -6.26 -5.54 9.08
C ASP A 64 -5.15 -6.43 8.55
N ILE A 65 -3.95 -6.28 9.11
CA ILE A 65 -2.79 -7.10 8.75
C ILE A 65 -2.86 -8.38 9.58
N VAL A 66 -3.08 -9.52 8.92
CA VAL A 66 -3.17 -10.85 9.55
C VAL A 66 -1.77 -11.41 9.78
N ALA A 67 -0.93 -11.32 8.76
CA ALA A 67 0.46 -11.77 8.79
C ALA A 67 1.32 -10.87 7.92
N GLN A 68 2.60 -10.73 8.27
CA GLN A 68 3.52 -9.92 7.48
C GLN A 68 4.95 -10.49 7.53
N ASP A 69 5.42 -10.93 6.36
CA ASP A 69 6.82 -11.25 6.13
C ASP A 69 7.61 -10.02 5.68
N LYS A 70 8.90 -10.03 5.97
CA LYS A 70 9.83 -8.96 5.61
C LYS A 70 11.14 -9.55 5.10
N ARG A 71 11.62 -9.04 3.97
CA ARG A 71 12.92 -9.45 3.39
C ARG A 71 13.71 -8.23 2.97
N VAL A 72 15.02 -8.27 3.17
CA VAL A 72 15.93 -7.24 2.67
C VAL A 72 16.53 -7.71 1.36
N VAL A 73 16.44 -6.89 0.31
CA VAL A 73 16.97 -7.21 -1.03
C VAL A 73 17.65 -5.97 -1.60
N GLY A 74 18.97 -6.03 -1.78
CA GLY A 74 19.73 -4.95 -2.45
C GLY A 74 19.57 -3.56 -1.80
N GLY A 75 19.44 -3.50 -0.47
CA GLY A 75 19.22 -2.24 0.26
C GLY A 75 17.74 -1.79 0.34
N ASN A 76 16.85 -2.46 -0.37
CA ASN A 76 15.40 -2.28 -0.27
C ASN A 76 14.80 -3.26 0.75
N VAL A 77 13.56 -2.99 1.17
CA VAL A 77 12.78 -3.91 2.00
C VAL A 77 11.54 -4.33 1.23
N VAL A 78 11.34 -5.64 1.12
CA VAL A 78 10.13 -6.23 0.58
C VAL A 78 9.25 -6.67 1.73
N THR A 79 7.99 -6.25 1.73
CA THR A 79 6.96 -6.76 2.65
C THR A 79 5.99 -7.63 1.88
N VAL A 80 5.58 -8.73 2.51
CA VAL A 80 4.48 -9.58 2.01
C VAL A 80 3.46 -9.66 3.13
N SER A 81 2.30 -9.03 2.93
CA SER A 81 1.27 -8.86 3.94
C SER A 81 -0.01 -9.53 3.53
N GLU A 82 -0.45 -10.48 4.34
CA GLU A 82 -1.81 -10.97 4.26
C GLU A 82 -2.73 -10.00 5.01
N VAL A 83 -3.79 -9.57 4.35
CA VAL A 83 -4.73 -8.58 4.88
C VAL A 83 -6.17 -9.02 4.70
N VAL A 84 -7.01 -8.63 5.64
CA VAL A 84 -8.47 -8.61 5.49
C VAL A 84 -8.88 -7.16 5.37
N LEU A 85 -9.64 -6.82 4.34
CA LEU A 85 -10.10 -5.44 4.14
C LEU A 85 -11.57 -5.41 3.76
N ALA A 86 -12.23 -4.33 4.15
CA ALA A 86 -13.62 -4.09 3.83
C ALA A 86 -13.84 -2.61 3.54
N GLY A 87 -14.81 -2.34 2.69
CA GLY A 87 -15.06 -0.99 2.20
C GLY A 87 -16.29 -0.89 1.34
N VAL A 88 -16.38 0.23 0.64
CA VAL A 88 -17.40 0.50 -0.38
C VAL A 88 -16.70 0.91 -1.66
N ALA A 89 -17.08 0.30 -2.79
CA ALA A 89 -16.64 0.67 -4.13
C ALA A 89 -17.88 0.71 -5.04
N ASP A 90 -18.02 1.75 -5.85
CA ASP A 90 -19.18 1.94 -6.74
C ASP A 90 -20.56 1.82 -6.03
N GLY A 91 -20.62 2.18 -4.73
CA GLY A 91 -21.82 2.09 -3.90
C GLY A 91 -22.10 0.70 -3.31
N GLU A 92 -21.30 -0.31 -3.65
CA GLU A 92 -21.43 -1.67 -3.12
C GLU A 92 -20.39 -1.94 -2.02
N SER A 93 -20.87 -2.52 -0.91
CA SER A 93 -19.99 -2.97 0.16
C SER A 93 -19.26 -4.24 -0.25
N PHE A 94 -17.98 -4.32 0.10
CA PHE A 94 -17.16 -5.50 -0.16
C PHE A 94 -16.32 -5.86 1.06
N THR A 95 -15.96 -7.14 1.14
CA THR A 95 -15.01 -7.69 2.10
C THR A 95 -14.13 -8.68 1.37
N ASP A 96 -12.82 -8.51 1.47
CA ASP A 96 -11.83 -9.33 0.77
C ASP A 96 -10.64 -9.67 1.65
N ARG A 97 -10.04 -10.82 1.32
CA ARG A 97 -8.74 -11.23 1.85
C ARG A 97 -7.73 -11.20 0.72
N LEU A 98 -6.65 -10.45 0.89
CA LEU A 98 -5.62 -10.27 -0.13
C LEU A 98 -4.23 -10.49 0.44
N VAL A 99 -3.28 -10.83 -0.43
CA VAL A 99 -1.85 -10.73 -0.16
C VAL A 99 -1.30 -9.53 -0.92
N TYR A 100 -0.75 -8.57 -0.18
CA TYR A 100 0.03 -7.46 -0.74
C TYR A 100 1.51 -7.82 -0.75
N THR A 101 2.20 -7.57 -1.85
CA THR A 101 3.66 -7.49 -1.88
C THR A 101 4.05 -6.05 -2.14
N ARG A 102 4.87 -5.43 -1.29
CA ARG A 102 5.38 -4.06 -1.51
C ARG A 102 6.89 -4.03 -1.46
N ILE A 103 7.48 -3.16 -2.27
CA ILE A 103 8.90 -2.85 -2.28
C ILE A 103 9.09 -1.44 -1.74
N TRP A 104 9.84 -1.34 -0.66
CA TRP A 104 10.20 -0.11 0.00
C TRP A 104 11.64 0.27 -0.34
N ARG A 105 11.82 1.48 -0.87
CA ARG A 105 13.13 2.10 -1.12
C ARG A 105 13.31 3.26 -0.15
N LYS A 106 14.53 3.43 0.37
CA LYS A 106 14.84 4.56 1.25
C LYS A 106 15.27 5.74 0.40
N ASP A 107 14.45 6.78 0.39
CA ASP A 107 14.77 8.10 -0.14
C ASP A 107 15.50 8.96 0.91
N ALA A 108 16.38 9.85 0.45
CA ALA A 108 17.22 10.67 1.33
C ALA A 108 16.38 11.73 2.07
N GLU A 109 15.35 12.28 1.44
CA GLU A 109 14.53 13.37 1.98
C GLU A 109 13.26 12.82 2.64
N ASN A 110 12.59 11.89 1.98
CA ASN A 110 11.26 11.41 2.38
C ASN A 110 11.29 10.15 3.26
N GLY A 111 12.46 9.54 3.44
CA GLY A 111 12.62 8.28 4.16
C GLY A 111 12.11 7.08 3.33
N TRP A 112 11.56 6.06 3.98
CA TRP A 112 11.05 4.90 3.25
C TRP A 112 9.77 5.23 2.48
N GLN A 113 9.79 4.93 1.18
CA GLN A 113 8.66 5.07 0.27
C GLN A 113 8.41 3.76 -0.48
N VAL A 114 7.15 3.50 -0.84
CA VAL A 114 6.79 2.38 -1.71
C VAL A 114 7.13 2.77 -3.16
N THR A 115 7.97 1.99 -3.82
CA THR A 115 8.30 2.17 -5.24
C THR A 115 7.50 1.22 -6.13
N SER A 116 7.07 0.08 -5.60
CA SER A 116 6.17 -0.81 -6.32
C SER A 116 5.43 -1.72 -5.37
N GLY A 117 4.29 -2.25 -5.83
CA GLY A 117 3.66 -3.36 -5.16
C GLY A 117 2.64 -4.06 -6.05
N GLN A 118 2.07 -5.13 -5.51
CA GLN A 118 0.91 -5.78 -6.09
C GLN A 118 0.00 -6.31 -5.00
N CYS A 119 -1.26 -6.58 -5.34
CA CYS A 119 -2.11 -7.43 -4.51
C CYS A 119 -2.74 -8.56 -5.31
N THR A 120 -2.97 -9.68 -4.63
CA THR A 120 -3.69 -10.82 -5.17
C THR A 120 -4.74 -11.27 -4.16
N ARG A 121 -5.96 -11.55 -4.63
CA ARG A 121 -7.05 -12.07 -3.79
C ARG A 121 -6.75 -13.51 -3.38
N ILE A 122 -6.99 -13.85 -2.12
CA ILE A 122 -6.95 -15.23 -1.62
C ILE A 122 -8.31 -15.87 -1.92
N GLN A 123 -8.30 -17.06 -2.54
CA GLN A 123 -9.49 -17.87 -2.84
C GLN A 123 -9.70 -18.97 -1.81
#